data_AF-A0A6V7QMJ6-F1
#
_entry.id   AF-A0A6V7QMJ6-F1
#
_cell.length_a   1.000
_cell.length_b   1.000
_cell.length_c   1.000
_cell.angle_alpha   90.00
_cell.angle_beta   90.00
_cell.angle_gamma   90.00
#
_symmetry.space_group_name_H-M   'P 1'
#
loop_
_entity.id
_entity.type
_entity.pdbx_description
1 polymer ?
#
loop_
_entity_poly.entity_id
_entity_poly.type
_entity_poly.pdbx_seq_one_letter_code
_entity_poly.pdbx_strand_id
1 'polypeptide(L)'
;MPRWFDYLSASSPPTTQVEEDEVQSVPHTRRCPPPRQAVSPCSGQGGPDLPRLSHPRPRHVPPQLPRRRRRRRRVECVAQFDKDLLFRDYRIASANADRIAFAVDVPLLHRALRSALTIHAQSLAGPSAAAAAVDIQIKLVKKLPAGSRSSAPFLTFETKGARSAVVQDVPISKPLSRADVAELQASLDAAQDLPQTLVQVPDLSQLQSLVDRLKNVGDLLTVSITQYGDLHLQVSTTLITVGSEFRKLRVLGAHAEPPVGDQNLSARTRTEMAIQRGEALSVQVSMKHLAKSLQCHLAKPDCAFYGIAPHGACLTVIFQFFIPGTRLTDKSISFYCRLPVLDPGSS
;
A
#
# COMPACT_ATOMS: atom_id res chain seq x y z
N MET A 1 -7.64 2.05 14.33
CA MET A 1 -6.96 2.95 13.37
C MET A 1 -7.61 2.76 12.02
N PRO A 2 -7.95 3.83 11.29
CA PRO A 2 -8.63 3.69 10.00
C PRO A 2 -7.68 2.99 9.04
N ARG A 3 -8.10 1.85 8.49
CA ARG A 3 -7.36 1.20 7.40
C ARG A 3 -7.68 1.97 6.13
N TRP A 4 -6.81 1.95 5.12
CA TRP A 4 -7.10 2.59 3.83
C TRP A 4 -8.42 2.12 3.19
N PHE A 5 -8.94 0.94 3.59
CA PHE A 5 -10.29 0.46 3.28
C PHE A 5 -11.43 1.41 3.67
N ASP A 6 -11.26 2.19 4.73
CA ASP A 6 -12.28 3.11 5.21
C ASP A 6 -12.51 4.25 4.20
N TYR A 7 -11.49 4.58 3.40
CA TYR A 7 -11.57 5.58 2.33
C TYR A 7 -12.11 5.02 1.01
N LEU A 8 -11.93 3.72 0.72
CA LEU A 8 -12.52 3.10 -0.47
C LEU A 8 -14.06 3.02 -0.40
N SER A 9 -14.61 2.93 0.82
CA SER A 9 -16.06 2.80 1.06
C SER A 9 -16.83 4.10 0.87
N ALA A 10 -16.16 5.25 0.81
CA ALA A 10 -16.80 6.56 0.64
C ALA A 10 -17.26 6.84 -0.81
N SER A 11 -17.01 5.92 -1.74
CA SER A 11 -17.52 6.00 -3.13
C SER A 11 -18.71 5.06 -3.31
N SER A 12 -19.87 5.43 -2.76
CA SER A 12 -21.15 4.78 -3.08
C SER A 12 -21.52 5.01 -4.56
N PRO A 13 -22.20 4.05 -5.22
CA PRO A 13 -22.71 4.26 -6.59
C PRO A 13 -23.81 5.33 -6.59
N PRO A 14 -24.03 6.05 -7.72
CA PRO A 14 -25.11 7.02 -7.80
C PRO A 14 -26.45 6.32 -7.61
N THR A 15 -27.16 6.73 -6.56
CA THR A 15 -28.56 6.38 -6.32
C THR A 15 -29.38 6.94 -7.47
N THR A 16 -30.04 6.07 -8.23
CA THR A 16 -31.07 6.45 -9.19
C THR A 16 -32.23 7.04 -8.41
N GLN A 17 -32.34 8.37 -8.37
CA GLN A 17 -33.53 9.05 -7.89
C GLN A 17 -34.57 8.99 -9.00
N VAL A 18 -35.63 8.23 -8.76
CA VAL A 18 -36.90 8.37 -9.46
C VAL A 18 -37.60 9.55 -8.79
N GLU A 19 -37.86 10.57 -9.60
CA GLU A 19 -38.57 11.79 -9.26
C GLU A 19 -40.08 11.47 -9.30
N GLU A 20 -40.75 11.53 -8.15
CA GLU A 20 -42.20 11.60 -8.07
C GLU A 20 -42.58 12.89 -7.33
N ASP A 21 -43.30 13.74 -8.05
CA ASP A 21 -43.98 14.95 -7.59
C ASP A 21 -45.13 14.61 -6.64
N GLU A 22 -45.23 15.28 -5.48
CA GLU A 22 -46.51 15.82 -4.99
C GLU A 22 -46.36 16.83 -3.83
N VAL A 23 -46.71 18.10 -4.14
CA VAL A 23 -47.71 18.97 -3.48
C VAL A 23 -47.63 19.30 -1.96
N GLN A 24 -47.36 20.59 -1.73
CA GLN A 24 -47.90 21.55 -0.74
C GLN A 24 -47.87 21.24 0.77
N SER A 25 -47.23 22.15 1.53
CA SER A 25 -47.93 23.01 2.51
C SER A 25 -47.01 24.08 3.13
N VAL A 26 -47.57 25.29 3.21
CA VAL A 26 -47.13 26.52 3.92
C VAL A 26 -47.76 26.44 5.33
N PRO A 27 -47.19 26.93 6.47
CA PRO A 27 -47.07 28.38 6.68
C PRO A 27 -46.07 28.99 7.69
N HIS A 28 -45.96 30.32 7.55
CA HIS A 28 -45.79 31.38 8.56
C HIS A 28 -44.42 31.72 9.20
N THR A 29 -43.81 32.76 8.61
CA THR A 29 -43.44 34.06 9.22
C THR A 29 -43.10 34.15 10.71
N ARG A 30 -41.90 34.69 11.01
CA ARG A 30 -41.76 35.90 11.88
C ARG A 30 -40.39 36.59 11.73
N ARG A 31 -40.47 37.92 11.82
CA ARG A 31 -39.49 39.01 11.63
C ARG A 31 -38.47 39.15 12.79
N CYS A 32 -37.21 39.46 12.43
CA CYS A 32 -36.29 40.56 12.88
C CYS A 32 -36.15 41.00 14.37
N PRO A 33 -35.09 41.76 14.79
CA PRO A 33 -33.66 41.78 14.41
C PRO A 33 -32.72 42.07 15.66
N PRO A 34 -31.54 42.78 15.62
CA PRO A 34 -30.30 42.42 16.33
C PRO A 34 -29.98 43.36 17.53
N PRO A 35 -28.77 43.32 18.15
CA PRO A 35 -27.83 44.43 17.87
C PRO A 35 -26.30 44.20 18.10
N ARG A 36 -25.54 45.01 17.34
CA ARG A 36 -24.42 45.93 17.70
C ARG A 36 -22.96 45.48 17.91
N GLN A 37 -22.14 46.36 17.32
CA GLN A 37 -20.69 46.52 17.19
C GLN A 37 -19.97 46.99 18.48
N ALA A 38 -18.65 46.74 18.54
CA ALA A 38 -17.62 47.67 19.02
C ALA A 38 -16.25 47.16 18.47
N VAL A 39 -15.60 47.83 17.50
CA VAL A 39 -14.72 49.01 17.59
C VAL A 39 -13.39 48.73 18.34
N SER A 40 -12.30 48.67 17.56
CA SER A 40 -10.86 48.78 17.95
C SER A 40 -10.54 50.22 18.43
N PRO A 41 -9.34 50.57 18.97
CA PRO A 41 -8.11 50.72 18.13
C PRO A 41 -6.73 50.61 18.85
N CYS A 42 -5.66 50.56 18.02
CA CYS A 42 -4.34 51.26 18.04
C CYS A 42 -3.58 51.48 19.39
N SER A 43 -2.25 51.55 19.52
CA SER A 43 -1.10 51.92 18.66
C SER A 43 0.18 52.00 19.53
N GLY A 44 1.37 52.06 18.92
CA GLY A 44 2.56 52.76 19.48
C GLY A 44 3.86 51.93 19.48
N GLN A 45 4.82 52.15 18.56
CA GLN A 45 6.00 53.05 18.66
C GLN A 45 7.07 52.55 19.67
N GLY A 46 8.39 52.52 19.46
CA GLY A 46 9.30 52.95 18.39
C GLY A 46 10.72 53.24 18.97
N GLY A 47 11.79 52.65 18.40
CA GLY A 47 13.22 53.05 18.40
C GLY A 47 14.02 53.14 19.73
N PRO A 48 15.36 53.42 19.71
CA PRO A 48 16.33 53.46 18.60
C PRO A 48 17.71 52.75 18.87
N ASP A 49 18.60 52.86 17.87
CA ASP A 49 19.95 52.27 17.67
C ASP A 49 21.14 52.88 18.46
N LEU A 50 22.28 52.13 18.44
CA LEU A 50 23.73 52.51 18.38
C LEU A 50 24.64 51.93 19.51
N PRO A 51 26.00 51.81 19.36
CA PRO A 51 26.69 50.75 18.61
C PRO A 51 27.96 50.16 19.33
N ARG A 52 28.66 49.23 18.63
CA ARG A 52 30.06 48.75 18.79
C ARG A 52 30.37 47.68 19.87
N LEU A 53 30.84 46.51 19.43
CA LEU A 53 32.27 46.13 19.46
C LEU A 53 32.47 44.71 18.89
N SER A 54 33.46 44.60 18.02
CA SER A 54 33.89 43.43 17.27
C SER A 54 34.80 42.52 18.10
N HIS A 55 34.44 41.23 18.23
CA HIS A 55 35.36 40.15 18.61
C HIS A 55 35.09 38.87 17.80
N PRO A 56 36.12 38.02 17.59
CA PRO A 56 36.17 37.07 16.48
C PRO A 56 35.33 35.81 16.74
N ARG A 57 34.69 35.33 15.66
CA ARG A 57 33.83 34.15 15.63
C ARG A 57 34.58 32.86 16.01
N PRO A 58 34.04 32.01 16.90
CA PRO A 58 34.47 30.62 17.00
C PRO A 58 34.03 29.88 15.74
N ARG A 59 34.90 29.04 15.19
CA ARG A 59 34.61 28.17 14.06
C ARG A 59 33.42 27.28 14.40
N HIS A 60 32.26 27.61 13.84
CA HIS A 60 31.08 26.77 13.85
C HIS A 60 31.42 25.50 13.06
N VAL A 61 31.66 24.41 13.78
CA VAL A 61 31.57 23.07 13.22
C VAL A 61 30.10 22.90 12.81
N PRO A 62 29.78 22.68 11.53
CA PRO A 62 28.40 22.46 11.14
C PRO A 62 27.88 21.22 11.88
N PRO A 63 26.66 21.26 12.45
CA PRO A 63 26.07 20.07 13.02
C PRO A 63 26.03 19.02 11.93
N GLN A 64 26.65 17.87 12.18
CA GLN A 64 26.58 16.72 11.30
C GLN A 64 25.09 16.43 11.08
N LEU A 65 24.60 16.71 9.86
CA LEU A 65 23.28 16.28 9.45
C LEU A 65 23.15 14.80 9.79
N PRO A 66 22.02 14.35 10.36
CA PRO A 66 21.81 12.95 10.64
C PRO A 66 22.05 12.18 9.35
N ARG A 67 23.05 11.29 9.38
CA ARG A 67 23.42 10.40 8.29
C ARG A 67 22.12 9.90 7.67
N ARG A 68 21.79 10.38 6.46
CA ARG A 68 20.67 9.87 5.66
C ARG A 68 20.87 8.36 5.60
N ARG A 69 20.13 7.62 6.45
CA ARG A 69 20.07 6.16 6.42
C ARG A 69 19.83 5.81 4.96
N ARG A 70 20.78 5.11 4.33
CA ARG A 70 20.70 4.64 2.93
C ARG A 70 19.25 4.24 2.67
N ARG A 71 18.51 5.08 1.92
CA ARG A 71 17.09 4.83 1.63
C ARG A 71 17.02 3.42 1.08
N ARG A 72 16.23 2.57 1.73
CA ARG A 72 16.11 1.15 1.36
C ARG A 72 15.66 1.10 -0.10
N ARG A 73 16.59 0.83 -1.02
CA ARG A 73 16.32 0.60 -2.46
C ARG A 73 15.62 -0.76 -2.67
N ARG A 74 14.68 -1.12 -1.80
CA ARG A 74 14.03 -2.42 -1.80
C ARG A 74 12.53 -2.21 -1.90
N VAL A 75 11.86 -3.07 -2.65
CA VAL A 75 10.40 -3.13 -2.67
C VAL A 75 9.93 -3.56 -1.28
N GLU A 76 8.98 -2.83 -0.73
CA GLU A 76 8.28 -3.18 0.50
C GLU A 76 6.94 -3.79 0.12
N CYS A 77 6.60 -4.94 0.69
CA CYS A 77 5.34 -5.65 0.48
C CYS A 77 4.73 -5.92 1.84
N VAL A 78 3.49 -5.51 2.05
CA VAL A 78 2.78 -5.66 3.32
C VAL A 78 1.45 -6.32 3.06
N ALA A 79 1.30 -7.53 3.59
CA ALA A 79 0.04 -8.27 3.62
C ALA A 79 -0.47 -8.32 5.06
N GLN A 80 -1.74 -7.99 5.26
CA GLN A 80 -2.42 -8.06 6.56
C GLN A 80 -3.71 -8.84 6.40
N PHE A 81 -4.00 -9.68 7.37
CA PHE A 81 -5.20 -10.51 7.40
C PHE A 81 -5.88 -10.30 8.74
N ASP A 82 -7.20 -10.26 8.72
CA ASP A 82 -7.98 -10.35 9.95
C ASP A 82 -7.80 -11.74 10.56
N LYS A 83 -7.65 -11.80 11.88
CA LYS A 83 -7.44 -13.06 12.59
C LYS A 83 -8.66 -13.98 12.43
N ASP A 84 -9.85 -13.37 12.47
CA ASP A 84 -11.12 -14.11 12.46
C ASP A 84 -11.46 -14.63 11.06
N LEU A 85 -10.81 -14.09 10.03
CA LEU A 85 -10.84 -14.62 8.67
C LEU A 85 -10.02 -15.92 8.55
N LEU A 86 -8.83 -15.95 9.14
CA LEU A 86 -7.88 -17.05 8.95
C LEU A 86 -8.04 -18.19 9.96
N PHE A 87 -8.45 -17.89 11.18
CA PHE A 87 -8.38 -18.81 12.30
C PHE A 87 -9.76 -18.99 12.96
N ARG A 88 -10.18 -20.25 13.11
CA ARG A 88 -11.32 -20.62 13.97
C ARG A 88 -10.98 -20.46 15.45
N ASP A 89 -9.76 -20.87 15.80
CA ASP A 89 -9.20 -20.75 17.14
C ASP A 89 -7.85 -20.02 17.06
N TYR A 90 -7.74 -18.91 17.79
CA TYR A 90 -6.52 -18.11 17.84
C TYR A 90 -6.18 -17.73 19.28
N ARG A 91 -4.99 -18.13 19.73
CA ARG A 91 -4.49 -17.80 21.07
C ARG A 91 -3.03 -17.36 20.98
N ILE A 92 -2.76 -16.15 21.45
CA ILE A 92 -1.42 -15.61 21.61
C ILE A 92 -1.28 -15.04 23.01
N ALA A 93 -0.09 -15.14 23.58
CA ALA A 93 0.27 -14.50 24.82
C ALA A 93 1.72 -14.01 24.70
N SER A 94 1.93 -12.72 24.93
CA SER A 94 3.27 -12.13 24.88
C SER A 94 3.41 -11.02 25.91
N ALA A 95 4.55 -10.96 26.57
CA ALA A 95 4.91 -9.86 27.47
C ALA A 95 5.03 -8.50 26.73
N ASN A 96 4.97 -8.50 25.39
CA ASN A 96 5.04 -7.31 24.56
C ASN A 96 3.66 -6.93 23.99
N ALA A 97 2.68 -6.70 24.88
CA ALA A 97 1.30 -6.33 24.54
C ALA A 97 0.67 -7.30 23.52
N ASP A 98 0.88 -8.61 23.73
CA ASP A 98 0.39 -9.68 22.84
C ASP A 98 0.85 -9.53 21.38
N ARG A 99 2.02 -8.93 21.16
CA ARG A 99 2.67 -8.88 19.84
C ARG A 99 3.92 -9.76 19.85
N ILE A 100 4.05 -10.55 18.78
CA ILE A 100 5.22 -11.37 18.52
C ILE A 100 5.63 -11.09 17.07
N ALA A 101 6.86 -10.61 16.87
CA ALA A 101 7.43 -10.44 15.54
C ALA A 101 8.67 -11.30 15.41
N PHE A 102 8.85 -11.88 14.24
CA PHE A 102 10.00 -12.71 13.88
C PHE A 102 10.20 -12.67 12.36
N ALA A 103 11.40 -12.99 11.92
CA ALA A 103 11.69 -13.24 10.51
C ALA A 103 11.54 -14.73 10.21
N VAL A 104 11.06 -15.03 9.01
CA VAL A 104 10.91 -16.39 8.50
C VAL A 104 11.36 -16.43 7.05
N ASP A 105 11.95 -17.56 6.64
CA ASP A 105 12.26 -17.82 5.24
C ASP A 105 10.96 -18.13 4.47
N VAL A 106 10.59 -17.23 3.56
CA VAL A 106 9.32 -17.29 2.82
C VAL A 106 9.21 -18.58 1.97
N PRO A 107 10.24 -19.01 1.21
CA PRO A 107 10.25 -20.32 0.57
C PRO A 107 9.93 -21.50 1.52
N LEU A 108 10.53 -21.54 2.72
CA LEU A 108 10.26 -22.60 3.69
C LEU A 108 8.83 -22.55 4.21
N LEU A 109 8.33 -21.36 4.52
CA LEU A 109 6.93 -21.15 4.93
C LEU A 109 5.95 -21.60 3.83
N HIS A 110 6.21 -21.20 2.58
CA HIS A 110 5.38 -21.57 1.44
C HIS A 110 5.37 -23.09 1.21
N ARG A 111 6.54 -23.74 1.28
CA ARG A 111 6.62 -25.21 1.21
C ARG A 111 5.80 -25.85 2.32
N ALA A 112 5.86 -25.32 3.55
CA ALA A 112 5.15 -25.88 4.67
C ALA A 112 3.62 -25.83 4.47
N LEU A 113 3.13 -24.65 4.06
CA LEU A 113 1.72 -24.45 3.74
C LEU A 113 1.25 -25.33 2.58
N ARG A 114 2.04 -25.47 1.50
CA ARG A 114 1.70 -26.33 0.35
C ARG A 114 1.58 -27.80 0.74
N SER A 115 2.43 -28.27 1.65
CA SER A 115 2.35 -29.64 2.15
C SER A 115 1.10 -29.86 3.00
N ALA A 116 0.80 -28.93 3.92
CA ALA A 116 -0.41 -28.98 4.74
C ALA A 116 -1.68 -29.00 3.87
N LEU A 117 -1.74 -28.12 2.85
CA LEU A 117 -2.85 -28.04 1.91
C LEU A 117 -3.04 -29.31 1.08
N THR A 118 -1.95 -29.97 0.67
CA THR A 118 -2.04 -31.23 -0.09
C THR A 118 -2.72 -32.33 0.72
N ILE A 119 -2.36 -32.47 2.00
CA ILE A 119 -2.98 -33.47 2.91
C ILE A 119 -4.44 -33.10 3.20
N HIS A 120 -4.71 -31.82 3.41
CA HIS A 120 -6.07 -31.32 3.58
C HIS A 120 -6.97 -31.70 2.40
N ALA A 121 -6.52 -31.45 1.17
CA ALA A 121 -7.26 -31.78 -0.04
C ALA A 121 -7.49 -33.29 -0.22
N GLN A 122 -6.50 -34.13 0.10
CA GLN A 122 -6.65 -35.60 0.05
C GLN A 122 -7.71 -36.12 1.03
N SER A 123 -7.87 -35.44 2.18
CA SER A 123 -8.85 -35.85 3.19
C SER A 123 -10.29 -35.50 2.80
N LEU A 124 -10.48 -34.42 2.02
CA LEU A 124 -11.80 -34.00 1.51
C LEU A 124 -12.33 -34.90 0.39
N ALA A 125 -11.46 -35.59 -0.34
CA ALA A 125 -11.82 -36.44 -1.49
C ALA A 125 -12.19 -37.89 -1.11
N GLY A 126 -12.28 -38.23 0.17
CA GLY A 126 -12.61 -39.58 0.64
C GLY A 126 -14.12 -39.82 0.82
N PRO A 127 -14.59 -41.09 0.77
CA PRO A 127 -16.02 -41.44 0.86
C PRO A 127 -16.67 -41.17 2.23
N SER A 128 -15.88 -40.78 3.24
CA SER A 128 -16.32 -40.29 4.55
C SER A 128 -16.22 -38.76 4.63
N ALA A 129 -16.79 -38.07 3.64
CA ALA A 129 -16.77 -36.60 3.54
C ALA A 129 -17.63 -35.88 4.60
N ALA A 130 -18.29 -36.62 5.50
CA ALA A 130 -19.06 -36.06 6.59
C ALA A 130 -18.15 -35.71 7.80
N ALA A 131 -17.90 -34.41 7.95
CA ALA A 131 -17.82 -33.70 9.23
C ALA A 131 -16.50 -33.64 10.04
N ALA A 132 -15.34 -34.10 9.55
CA ALA A 132 -14.06 -33.73 10.18
C ALA A 132 -13.29 -32.78 9.26
N ALA A 133 -13.54 -31.47 9.41
CA ALA A 133 -12.67 -30.46 8.81
C ALA A 133 -11.24 -30.71 9.30
N VAL A 134 -10.33 -31.02 8.38
CA VAL A 134 -8.93 -31.21 8.73
C VAL A 134 -8.37 -29.84 9.08
N ASP A 135 -8.27 -29.54 10.36
CA ASP A 135 -7.74 -28.25 10.76
C ASP A 135 -6.20 -28.24 10.61
N ILE A 136 -5.68 -27.20 9.98
CA ILE A 136 -4.24 -26.91 9.96
C ILE A 136 -3.92 -26.20 11.28
N GLN A 137 -3.19 -26.86 12.16
CA GLN A 137 -2.79 -26.28 13.42
C GLN A 137 -1.39 -25.66 13.30
N ILE A 138 -1.26 -24.40 13.71
CA ILE A 138 0.01 -23.67 13.70
C ILE A 138 0.43 -23.42 15.15
N LYS A 139 1.63 -23.85 15.52
CA LYS A 139 2.17 -23.65 16.87
C LYS A 139 3.54 -23.01 16.82
N LEU A 140 3.76 -22.04 17.69
CA LEU A 140 5.09 -21.53 17.98
C LEU A 140 5.72 -22.39 19.07
N VAL A 141 6.79 -23.11 18.73
CA VAL A 141 7.44 -24.06 19.64
C VAL A 141 8.94 -23.80 19.71
N LYS A 142 9.52 -24.10 20.87
CA LYS A 142 10.97 -24.07 21.08
C LYS A 142 11.48 -25.50 21.06
N LYS A 143 12.31 -25.85 20.07
CA LYS A 143 12.84 -27.21 19.91
C LYS A 143 14.35 -27.20 20.08
N LEU A 144 14.95 -28.35 20.38
CA LEU A 144 16.39 -28.54 20.35
C LEU A 144 16.71 -29.36 19.09
N PRO A 145 17.19 -28.74 18.01
CA PRO A 145 17.57 -29.47 16.80
C PRO A 145 18.60 -30.56 17.09
N ALA A 146 18.49 -31.70 16.41
CA ALA A 146 19.44 -32.80 16.53
C ALA A 146 20.87 -32.29 16.24
N GLY A 147 21.81 -32.57 17.14
CA GLY A 147 23.21 -32.13 17.04
C GLY A 147 23.48 -30.68 17.47
N SER A 148 22.46 -29.93 17.92
CA SER A 148 22.66 -28.57 18.45
C SER A 148 22.68 -28.55 19.97
N ARG A 149 23.47 -27.64 20.56
CA ARG A 149 23.52 -27.40 22.01
C ARG A 149 22.57 -26.30 22.49
N SER A 150 21.89 -25.62 21.56
CA SER A 150 21.03 -24.47 21.86
C SER A 150 19.66 -24.65 21.23
N SER A 151 18.63 -24.48 22.05
CA SER A 151 17.24 -24.54 21.58
C SER A 151 16.91 -23.36 20.65
N ALA A 152 16.21 -23.65 19.56
CA ALA A 152 15.82 -22.70 18.53
C ALA A 152 14.28 -22.65 18.39
N PRO A 153 13.71 -21.48 18.02
CA PRO A 153 12.27 -21.33 17.80
C PRO A 153 11.87 -21.83 16.40
N PHE A 154 10.73 -22.51 16.34
CA PHE A 154 10.12 -23.03 15.12
C PHE A 154 8.64 -22.68 15.07
N LEU A 155 8.15 -22.42 13.87
CA LEU A 155 6.73 -22.40 13.56
C LEU A 155 6.34 -23.77 13.01
N THR A 156 5.64 -24.57 13.82
CA THR A 156 5.24 -25.92 13.48
C THR A 156 3.85 -25.91 12.86
N PHE A 157 3.74 -26.50 11.67
CA PHE A 157 2.50 -26.78 10.97
C PHE A 157 2.15 -28.24 11.16
N GLU A 158 1.04 -28.51 11.83
CA GLU A 158 0.50 -29.85 12.02
C GLU A 158 -0.79 -29.99 11.22
N THR A 159 -0.88 -31.05 10.43
CA THR A 159 -2.09 -31.38 9.67
C THR A 159 -2.36 -32.86 9.82
N LYS A 160 -3.54 -33.22 10.33
CA LYS A 160 -3.96 -34.60 10.54
C LYS A 160 -5.03 -34.96 9.53
N GLY A 161 -4.65 -35.63 8.45
CA GLY A 161 -5.59 -36.21 7.50
C GLY A 161 -6.10 -37.58 7.97
N ALA A 162 -7.12 -38.10 7.29
CA ALA A 162 -7.76 -39.37 7.66
C ALA A 162 -6.81 -40.59 7.71
N ARG A 163 -5.73 -40.59 6.92
CA ARG A 163 -4.75 -41.70 6.84
C ARG A 163 -3.29 -41.29 7.06
N SER A 164 -3.03 -39.98 7.17
CA SER A 164 -1.66 -39.44 7.21
C SER A 164 -1.63 -38.18 8.05
N ALA A 165 -0.59 -38.01 8.86
CA ALA A 165 -0.31 -36.76 9.55
C ALA A 165 1.01 -36.18 9.03
N VAL A 166 1.02 -34.87 8.78
CA VAL A 166 2.23 -34.13 8.41
C VAL A 166 2.51 -33.10 9.50
N VAL A 167 3.73 -33.16 10.01
CA VAL A 167 4.28 -32.17 10.94
C VAL A 167 5.49 -31.54 10.27
N GLN A 168 5.45 -30.23 10.09
CA GLN A 168 6.53 -29.48 9.45
C GLN A 168 6.98 -28.32 10.31
N ASP A 169 8.26 -28.34 10.63
CA ASP A 169 8.91 -27.31 11.43
C ASP A 169 9.60 -26.29 10.53
N VAL A 170 9.07 -25.06 10.54
CA VAL A 170 9.69 -23.94 9.82
C VAL A 170 10.56 -23.17 10.82
N PRO A 171 11.90 -23.13 10.63
CA PRO A 171 12.77 -22.35 11.50
C PRO A 171 12.43 -20.86 11.37
N ILE A 172 12.35 -20.18 12.52
CA ILE A 172 12.16 -18.72 12.57
C ILE A 172 13.34 -18.06 13.28
N SER A 173 13.48 -16.74 13.11
CA SER A 173 14.42 -15.99 13.92
C SER A 173 14.02 -16.03 15.40
N LYS A 174 14.96 -15.65 16.27
CA LYS A 174 14.58 -15.27 17.64
C LYS A 174 13.50 -14.18 17.58
N PRO A 175 12.45 -14.26 18.42
CA PRO A 175 11.47 -13.19 18.54
C PRO A 175 12.17 -11.85 18.75
N LEU A 176 11.70 -10.83 18.03
CA LEU A 176 12.28 -9.50 18.07
C LEU A 176 12.08 -8.85 19.45
N SER A 177 12.96 -7.92 19.80
CA SER A 177 12.85 -7.19 21.06
C SER A 177 11.65 -6.24 21.05
N ARG A 178 11.19 -5.79 22.22
CA ARG A 178 10.11 -4.81 22.34
C ARG A 178 10.39 -3.52 21.57
N ALA A 179 11.64 -3.06 21.59
CA ALA A 179 12.06 -1.87 20.86
C ALA A 179 11.97 -2.07 19.34
N ASP A 180 12.44 -3.21 18.83
CA ASP A 180 12.39 -3.52 17.41
C ASP A 180 10.95 -3.70 16.91
N VAL A 181 10.08 -4.31 17.71
CA VAL A 181 8.65 -4.44 17.40
C VAL A 181 7.98 -3.07 17.33
N ALA A 182 8.34 -2.15 18.23
CA ALA A 182 7.82 -0.78 18.21
C ALA A 182 8.33 0.00 16.97
N GLU A 183 9.60 -0.13 16.60
CA GLU A 183 10.14 0.48 15.36
C GLU A 183 9.46 -0.09 14.12
N LEU A 184 9.24 -1.40 14.06
CA LEU A 184 8.54 -2.05 12.95
C LEU A 184 7.09 -1.55 12.83
N GLN A 185 6.38 -1.44 13.96
CA GLN A 185 5.02 -0.92 13.97
C GLN A 185 4.98 0.53 13.50
N ALA A 186 5.86 1.39 14.03
CA ALA A 186 5.94 2.78 13.60
C ALA A 186 6.26 2.91 12.10
N SER A 187 7.10 2.01 11.56
CA SER A 187 7.38 1.95 10.13
C SER A 187 6.16 1.53 9.30
N LEU A 188 5.35 0.59 9.80
CA LEU A 188 4.11 0.18 9.15
C LEU A 188 3.08 1.30 9.18
N ASP A 189 2.92 1.99 10.31
CA ASP A 189 1.99 3.09 10.47
C ASP A 189 2.38 4.28 9.57
N ALA A 190 3.67 4.64 9.52
CA ALA A 190 4.18 5.67 8.62
C ALA A 190 4.10 5.27 7.13
N ALA A 191 3.96 3.98 6.82
CA ALA A 191 3.81 3.48 5.45
C ALA A 191 2.35 3.50 4.96
N GLN A 192 1.39 3.84 5.82
CA GLN A 192 -0.05 3.87 5.48
C GLN A 192 -0.50 5.17 4.80
N ASP A 193 0.38 6.15 4.62
CA ASP A 193 0.05 7.38 3.90
C ASP A 193 -0.42 7.06 2.47
N LEU A 194 -1.69 7.34 2.20
CA LEU A 194 -2.29 7.11 0.90
C LEU A 194 -1.81 8.14 -0.12
N PRO A 195 -1.52 7.73 -1.37
CA PRO A 195 -1.39 8.65 -2.48
C PRO A 195 -2.62 9.55 -2.61
N GLN A 196 -2.41 10.81 -2.98
CA GLN A 196 -3.52 11.76 -3.20
C GLN A 196 -4.43 11.32 -4.35
N THR A 197 -3.87 10.68 -5.37
CA THR A 197 -4.57 10.17 -6.53
C THR A 197 -4.19 8.71 -6.73
N LEU A 198 -5.21 7.85 -6.85
CA LEU A 198 -5.09 6.44 -7.14
C LEU A 198 -5.88 6.14 -8.42
N VAL A 199 -5.27 5.41 -9.35
CA VAL A 199 -5.94 4.94 -10.58
C VAL A 199 -6.10 3.43 -10.56
N GLN A 200 -7.30 2.95 -10.85
CA GLN A 200 -7.64 1.53 -10.85
C GLN A 200 -7.24 0.89 -12.18
N VAL A 201 -6.41 -0.16 -12.12
CA VAL A 201 -6.07 -1.03 -13.24
C VAL A 201 -6.83 -2.36 -13.07
N PRO A 202 -7.83 -2.65 -13.92
CA PRO A 202 -8.63 -3.86 -13.81
C PRO A 202 -7.93 -5.10 -14.38
N ASP A 203 -7.18 -4.97 -15.47
CA ASP A 203 -6.50 -6.11 -16.12
C ASP A 203 -4.99 -6.13 -15.83
N LEU A 204 -4.63 -6.80 -14.73
CA LEU A 204 -3.24 -6.99 -14.35
C LEU A 204 -2.45 -7.88 -15.33
N SER A 205 -3.12 -8.74 -16.09
CA SER A 205 -2.47 -9.64 -17.05
C SER A 205 -2.03 -8.89 -18.30
N GLN A 206 -2.85 -7.94 -18.77
CA GLN A 206 -2.50 -7.02 -19.85
C GLN A 206 -1.33 -6.12 -19.42
N LEU A 207 -1.38 -5.58 -18.20
CA LEU A 207 -0.30 -4.77 -17.64
C LEU A 207 1.01 -5.56 -17.53
N GLN A 208 0.96 -6.80 -17.04
CA GLN A 208 2.11 -7.69 -16.99
C GLN A 208 2.70 -7.95 -18.37
N SER A 209 1.86 -8.27 -19.35
CA SER A 209 2.29 -8.51 -20.73
C SER A 209 2.97 -7.29 -21.34
N LEU A 210 2.49 -6.08 -21.03
CA LEU A 210 3.13 -4.84 -21.44
C LEU A 210 4.50 -4.65 -20.77
N VAL A 211 4.59 -4.81 -19.45
CA VAL A 211 5.84 -4.69 -18.70
C VAL A 211 6.86 -5.73 -19.19
N ASP A 212 6.41 -6.93 -19.55
CA ASP A 212 7.25 -7.97 -20.14
C ASP A 212 7.77 -7.65 -21.55
N ARG A 213 7.12 -6.76 -22.31
CA ARG A 213 7.68 -6.23 -23.56
C ARG A 213 8.66 -5.09 -23.28
N LEU A 214 8.28 -4.16 -22.40
CA LEU A 214 9.08 -2.99 -22.06
C LEU A 214 10.41 -3.36 -21.37
N LYS A 215 10.47 -4.47 -20.62
CA LYS A 215 11.71 -4.95 -20.00
C LYS A 215 12.83 -5.27 -21.00
N ASN A 216 12.48 -5.57 -22.26
CA ASN A 216 13.46 -5.83 -23.31
C ASN A 216 14.04 -4.54 -23.89
N VAL A 217 13.41 -3.39 -23.61
CA VAL A 217 13.84 -2.07 -24.11
C VAL A 217 14.74 -1.37 -23.10
N GLY A 218 14.50 -1.54 -21.79
CA GLY A 218 15.32 -0.91 -20.76
C GLY A 218 14.97 -1.33 -19.33
N ASP A 219 15.91 -1.03 -18.41
CA ASP A 219 15.82 -1.40 -16.99
C ASP A 219 15.06 -0.38 -16.12
N LEU A 220 14.80 0.82 -16.67
CA LEU A 220 14.16 1.93 -15.99
C LEU A 220 12.82 2.23 -16.64
N LEU A 221 11.80 2.42 -15.81
CA LEU A 221 10.45 2.75 -16.27
C LEU A 221 10.00 4.06 -15.63
N THR A 222 9.61 5.00 -16.47
CA THR A 222 8.89 6.20 -16.06
C THR A 222 7.41 5.85 -15.95
N VAL A 223 6.83 6.10 -14.78
CA VAL A 223 5.42 5.89 -14.48
C VAL A 223 4.81 7.25 -14.18
N SER A 224 3.79 7.64 -14.93
CA SER A 224 3.06 8.87 -14.71
C SER A 224 1.58 8.59 -14.47
N ILE A 225 1.01 9.26 -13.48
CA ILE A 225 -0.39 9.10 -13.07
C ILE A 225 -1.02 10.48 -13.07
N THR A 226 -2.14 10.62 -13.78
CA THR A 226 -2.89 11.88 -13.87
C THR A 226 -4.14 11.82 -13.00
N GLN A 227 -4.61 12.99 -12.57
CA GLN A 227 -5.90 13.16 -11.88
C GLN A 227 -7.11 12.90 -12.78
N TYR A 228 -6.90 12.77 -14.09
CA TYR A 228 -7.93 12.47 -15.08
C TYR A 228 -8.17 10.96 -15.28
N GLY A 229 -7.36 10.10 -14.64
CA GLY A 229 -7.46 8.65 -14.81
C GLY A 229 -6.62 8.09 -15.95
N ASP A 230 -5.50 8.74 -16.29
CA ASP A 230 -4.52 8.18 -17.23
C ASP A 230 -3.30 7.61 -16.48
N LEU A 231 -2.90 6.39 -16.83
CA LEU A 231 -1.67 5.74 -16.39
C LEU A 231 -0.73 5.58 -17.58
N HIS A 232 0.43 6.23 -17.51
CA HIS A 232 1.44 6.18 -18.55
C HIS A 232 2.66 5.40 -18.07
N LEU A 233 3.11 4.45 -18.90
CA LEU A 233 4.31 3.64 -18.67
C LEU A 233 5.25 3.85 -19.85
N GLN A 234 6.45 4.35 -19.59
CA GLN A 234 7.39 4.73 -20.64
C GLN A 234 8.82 4.31 -20.29
N VAL A 235 9.49 3.67 -21.24
CA VAL A 235 10.93 3.44 -21.23
C VAL A 235 11.57 4.40 -22.21
N SER A 236 12.57 5.15 -21.76
CA SER A 236 13.32 6.07 -22.60
C SER A 236 14.79 5.64 -22.60
N THR A 237 15.34 5.40 -23.79
CA THR A 237 16.77 5.15 -24.02
C THR A 237 17.36 6.31 -24.83
N THR A 238 18.64 6.23 -25.15
CA THR A 238 19.31 7.24 -25.99
C THR A 238 18.76 7.29 -27.42
N LEU A 239 18.20 6.19 -27.91
CA LEU A 239 17.77 6.06 -29.31
C LEU A 239 16.26 6.12 -29.49
N ILE A 240 15.51 5.53 -28.55
CA ILE A 240 14.06 5.38 -28.69
C ILE A 240 13.35 5.67 -27.38
N THR A 241 12.11 6.10 -27.51
CA THR A 241 11.15 6.19 -26.42
C THR A 241 9.98 5.31 -26.75
N VAL A 242 9.70 4.32 -25.89
CA VAL A 242 8.61 3.37 -26.08
C VAL A 242 7.77 3.37 -24.83
N GLY A 243 6.45 3.50 -24.99
CA GLY A 243 5.54 3.50 -23.87
C GLY A 243 4.12 3.11 -24.26
N SER A 244 3.26 3.06 -23.26
CA SER A 244 1.83 2.84 -23.44
C SER A 244 1.06 3.63 -22.41
N GLU A 245 -0.18 3.93 -22.76
CA GLU A 245 -1.10 4.70 -21.96
C GLU A 245 -2.37 3.90 -21.77
N PHE A 246 -2.82 3.83 -20.52
CA PHE A 246 -4.15 3.36 -20.16
C PHE A 246 -4.99 4.59 -19.81
N ARG A 247 -6.11 4.76 -20.49
CA ARG A 247 -6.96 5.96 -20.38
C ARG A 247 -8.26 5.67 -19.68
N LYS A 248 -8.87 6.73 -19.12
CA LYS A 248 -10.22 6.68 -18.51
C LYS A 248 -10.32 5.61 -17.42
N LEU A 249 -9.23 5.40 -16.68
CA LEU A 249 -9.21 4.55 -15.51
C LEU A 249 -10.01 5.20 -14.38
N ARG A 250 -10.61 4.38 -13.52
CA ARG A 250 -11.31 4.89 -12.35
C ARG A 250 -10.31 5.56 -11.41
N VAL A 251 -10.60 6.79 -11.02
CA VAL A 251 -9.79 7.58 -10.08
C VAL A 251 -10.40 7.52 -8.68
N LEU A 252 -9.55 7.43 -7.66
CA LEU A 252 -9.89 7.66 -6.26
C LEU A 252 -9.00 8.77 -5.70
N GLY A 253 -9.58 9.63 -4.85
CA GLY A 253 -8.89 10.79 -4.27
C GLY A 253 -9.01 12.04 -5.16
N ALA A 254 -7.94 12.81 -5.28
CA ALA A 254 -7.91 14.04 -6.07
C ALA A 254 -8.15 13.72 -7.55
N HIS A 255 -9.19 14.35 -8.11
CA HIS A 255 -9.66 14.18 -9.48
C HIS A 255 -9.81 15.55 -10.15
N ALA A 256 -9.44 15.62 -11.42
CA ALA A 256 -9.58 16.80 -12.27
C ALA A 256 -10.28 16.42 -13.57
N GLU A 257 -10.92 17.38 -14.22
CA GLU A 257 -11.54 17.15 -15.53
C GLU A 257 -10.50 17.27 -16.65
N PRO A 258 -10.44 16.33 -17.61
CA PRO A 258 -9.49 16.38 -18.70
C PRO A 258 -9.77 17.59 -19.61
N PRO A 259 -8.76 18.43 -19.90
CA PRO A 259 -8.91 19.58 -20.79
C PRO A 259 -9.35 19.16 -22.19
N VAL A 260 -10.39 19.81 -22.71
CA VAL A 260 -11.02 19.45 -24.00
C VAL A 260 -10.04 19.55 -25.17
N GLY A 261 -9.10 20.51 -25.13
CA GLY A 261 -8.09 20.72 -26.19
C GLY A 261 -6.99 19.66 -26.24
N ASP A 262 -6.82 18.85 -25.20
CA ASP A 262 -5.67 17.95 -25.08
C ASP A 262 -5.92 16.61 -25.81
N GLN A 263 -7.17 16.30 -26.21
CA GLN A 263 -7.57 14.99 -26.74
C GLN A 263 -6.82 14.54 -28.00
N ASN A 264 -6.42 15.50 -28.85
CA ASN A 264 -5.70 15.23 -30.12
C ASN A 264 -4.17 15.23 -29.96
N LEU A 265 -3.66 15.55 -28.77
CA LEU A 265 -2.23 15.59 -28.51
C LEU A 265 -1.69 14.19 -28.24
N SER A 266 -0.38 14.04 -28.48
CA SER A 266 0.34 12.81 -28.12
C SER A 266 0.24 12.55 -26.61
N ALA A 267 0.22 11.27 -26.21
CA ALA A 267 0.16 10.86 -24.80
C ALA A 267 1.25 11.52 -23.95
N ARG A 268 2.45 11.67 -24.53
CA ARG A 268 3.59 12.32 -23.89
C ARG A 268 3.32 13.81 -23.62
N THR A 269 2.89 14.54 -24.64
CA THR A 269 2.58 15.98 -24.53
C THR A 269 1.49 16.22 -23.48
N ARG A 270 0.43 15.38 -23.48
CA ARG A 270 -0.62 15.46 -22.45
C ARG A 270 -0.08 15.26 -21.04
N THR A 271 0.78 14.26 -20.87
CA THR A 271 1.41 13.98 -19.57
C THR A 271 2.25 15.16 -19.10
N GLU A 272 3.09 15.71 -19.98
CA GLU A 272 3.97 16.86 -19.67
C GLU A 272 3.14 18.09 -19.27
N MET A 273 2.06 18.40 -19.98
CA MET A 273 1.16 19.50 -19.63
C MET A 273 0.44 19.26 -18.30
N ALA A 274 -0.03 18.04 -18.04
CA ALA A 274 -0.66 17.69 -16.77
C ALA A 274 0.30 17.85 -15.58
N ILE A 275 1.58 17.48 -15.75
CA ILE A 275 2.62 17.69 -14.74
C ILE A 275 2.84 19.18 -14.50
N GLN A 276 2.92 20.00 -15.56
CA GLN A 276 3.09 21.45 -15.45
C GLN A 276 1.94 22.13 -14.69
N ARG A 277 0.71 21.61 -14.84
CA ARG A 277 -0.48 22.07 -14.08
C ARG A 277 -0.52 21.56 -12.64
N GLY A 278 0.34 20.62 -12.26
CA GLY A 278 0.28 19.95 -10.95
C GLY A 278 -0.82 18.89 -10.85
N GLU A 279 -1.42 18.50 -11.98
CA GLU A 279 -2.53 17.55 -12.08
C GLU A 279 -2.04 16.14 -12.43
N ALA A 280 -0.72 15.94 -12.50
CA ALA A 280 -0.11 14.64 -12.66
C ALA A 280 1.22 14.55 -11.91
N LEU A 281 1.56 13.34 -11.48
CA LEU A 281 2.85 13.02 -10.90
C LEU A 281 3.57 12.01 -11.80
N SER A 282 4.89 12.14 -11.89
CA SER A 282 5.74 11.22 -12.64
C SER A 282 6.94 10.81 -11.80
N VAL A 283 7.25 9.51 -11.83
CA VAL A 283 8.37 8.93 -11.09
C VAL A 283 9.07 7.88 -11.93
N GLN A 284 10.36 7.69 -11.69
CA GLN A 284 11.13 6.61 -12.30
C GLN A 284 11.29 5.45 -11.31
N VAL A 285 11.01 4.23 -11.75
CA VAL A 285 11.18 3.01 -10.94
C VAL A 285 11.99 1.98 -11.71
N SER A 286 12.56 1.01 -10.97
CA SER A 286 13.21 -0.14 -11.61
C SER A 286 12.17 -1.06 -12.25
N MET A 287 12.41 -1.43 -13.51
CA MET A 287 11.59 -2.41 -14.24
C MET A 287 11.48 -3.73 -13.49
N LYS A 288 12.59 -4.19 -12.89
CA LYS A 288 12.64 -5.44 -12.10
C LYS A 288 11.74 -5.37 -10.87
N HIS A 289 11.67 -4.22 -10.21
CA HIS A 289 10.78 -4.01 -9.07
C HIS A 289 9.31 -4.04 -9.47
N LEU A 290 8.95 -3.37 -10.58
CA LEU A 290 7.57 -3.38 -11.08
C LEU A 290 7.15 -4.78 -11.53
N ALA A 291 7.96 -5.46 -12.34
CA ALA A 291 7.67 -6.81 -12.79
C ALA A 291 7.47 -7.79 -11.62
N LYS A 292 8.30 -7.69 -10.57
CA LYS A 292 8.13 -8.50 -9.36
C LYS A 292 6.84 -8.15 -8.60
N SER A 293 6.49 -6.87 -8.50
CA SER A 293 5.23 -6.46 -7.86
C SER A 293 4.01 -7.00 -8.60
N LEU A 294 4.08 -7.11 -9.94
CA LEU A 294 2.98 -7.65 -10.75
C LEU A 294 2.77 -9.15 -10.54
N GLN A 295 3.78 -9.92 -10.09
CA GLN A 295 3.61 -11.33 -9.72
C GLN A 295 2.58 -11.55 -8.60
N CYS A 296 2.22 -10.50 -7.87
CA CYS A 296 1.14 -10.50 -6.89
C CYS A 296 -0.23 -10.83 -7.49
N HIS A 297 -0.41 -10.74 -8.82
CA HIS A 297 -1.64 -11.21 -9.49
C HIS A 297 -1.93 -12.70 -9.24
N LEU A 298 -0.94 -13.50 -8.86
CA LEU A 298 -1.12 -14.90 -8.48
C LEU A 298 -2.02 -15.08 -7.24
N ALA A 299 -2.14 -14.05 -6.40
CA ALA A 299 -3.11 -14.01 -5.32
C ALA A 299 -4.56 -13.77 -5.82
N LYS A 300 -4.74 -13.53 -7.12
CA LYS A 300 -6.01 -13.22 -7.79
C LYS A 300 -6.79 -12.06 -7.15
N PRO A 301 -6.18 -10.86 -7.03
CA PRO A 301 -6.93 -9.67 -6.67
C PRO A 301 -7.93 -9.32 -7.78
N ASP A 302 -9.08 -8.75 -7.41
CA ASP A 302 -10.11 -8.31 -8.36
C ASP A 302 -9.66 -7.09 -9.17
N CYS A 303 -8.83 -6.24 -8.58
CA CYS A 303 -8.14 -5.15 -9.28
C CYS A 303 -6.94 -4.66 -8.47
N ALA A 304 -6.16 -3.74 -9.05
CA ALA A 304 -5.15 -3.00 -8.30
C ALA A 304 -5.26 -1.48 -8.52
N PHE A 305 -4.87 -0.71 -7.53
CA PHE A 305 -4.73 0.73 -7.62
C PHE A 305 -3.27 1.13 -7.64
N TYR A 306 -2.94 2.07 -8.51
CA TYR A 306 -1.60 2.66 -8.61
C TYR A 306 -1.68 4.11 -8.18
N GLY A 307 -0.73 4.55 -7.36
CA GLY A 307 -0.62 5.94 -6.94
C GLY A 307 0.81 6.31 -6.59
N ILE A 308 1.15 7.57 -6.76
CA ILE A 308 2.46 8.10 -6.39
C ILE A 308 2.33 8.75 -5.01
N ALA A 309 3.10 8.27 -4.05
CA ALA A 309 3.09 8.81 -2.70
C ALA A 309 3.50 10.31 -2.69
N PRO A 310 3.06 11.10 -1.69
CA PRO A 310 3.38 12.51 -1.60
C PRO A 310 4.87 12.80 -1.81
N HIS A 311 5.17 13.88 -2.53
CA HIS A 311 6.53 14.29 -2.90
C HIS A 311 7.30 13.26 -3.77
N GLY A 312 6.61 12.31 -4.41
CA GLY A 312 7.25 11.30 -5.26
C GLY A 312 8.09 10.29 -4.47
N ALA A 313 7.78 10.06 -3.19
CA ALA A 313 8.61 9.22 -2.32
C ALA A 313 8.67 7.74 -2.75
N CYS A 314 7.57 7.20 -3.26
CA CYS A 314 7.46 5.83 -3.77
C CYS A 314 6.29 5.71 -4.75
N LEU A 315 6.33 4.70 -5.62
CA LEU A 315 5.14 4.23 -6.34
C LEU A 315 4.44 3.19 -5.46
N THR A 316 3.17 3.42 -5.14
CA THR A 316 2.35 2.54 -4.32
C THR A 316 1.40 1.74 -5.21
N VAL A 317 1.36 0.43 -5.01
CA VAL A 317 0.45 -0.51 -5.68
C VAL A 317 -0.40 -1.19 -4.61
N ILE A 318 -1.72 -1.07 -4.71
CA ILE A 318 -2.65 -1.58 -3.72
C ILE A 318 -3.53 -2.63 -4.38
N PHE A 319 -3.56 -3.85 -3.84
CA PHE A 319 -4.35 -4.95 -4.38
C PHE A 319 -5.67 -5.05 -3.62
N GLN A 320 -6.78 -5.02 -4.36
CA GLN A 320 -8.12 -5.09 -3.80
C GLN A 320 -8.72 -6.48 -4.05
N PHE A 321 -9.36 -7.02 -3.02
CA PHE A 321 -10.08 -8.28 -3.06
C PHE A 321 -11.56 -8.03 -2.75
N PHE A 322 -12.44 -8.78 -3.39
CA PHE A 322 -13.88 -8.79 -3.16
C PHE A 322 -14.29 -10.03 -2.39
N ILE A 323 -15.34 -9.89 -1.58
CA ILE A 323 -15.94 -11.02 -0.89
C ILE A 323 -16.53 -11.96 -1.97
N PRO A 324 -16.18 -13.26 -1.97
CA PRO A 324 -16.64 -14.20 -2.98
C PRO A 324 -18.16 -14.15 -3.20
N GLY A 325 -18.59 -14.08 -4.46
CA GLY A 325 -20.01 -13.99 -4.82
C GLY A 325 -20.62 -12.59 -4.69
N THR A 326 -19.84 -11.58 -4.29
CA THR A 326 -20.29 -10.19 -4.19
C THR A 326 -19.36 -9.25 -4.97
N ARG A 327 -19.73 -7.97 -5.05
CA ARG A 327 -18.86 -6.88 -5.53
C ARG A 327 -18.38 -5.98 -4.39
N LEU A 328 -18.54 -6.45 -3.15
CA LEU A 328 -18.14 -5.69 -1.97
C LEU A 328 -16.67 -5.95 -1.68
N THR A 329 -15.94 -4.89 -1.36
CA THR A 329 -14.55 -4.99 -0.95
C THR A 329 -14.41 -5.78 0.34
N ASP A 330 -13.52 -6.77 0.32
CA ASP A 330 -13.15 -7.51 1.51
C ASP A 330 -12.17 -6.68 2.35
N LYS A 331 -12.63 -6.21 3.51
CA LYS A 331 -11.82 -5.42 4.46
C LYS A 331 -10.93 -6.28 5.37
N SER A 332 -11.11 -7.59 5.32
CA SER A 332 -10.36 -8.53 6.14
C SER A 332 -8.98 -8.84 5.57
N ILE A 333 -8.72 -8.54 4.29
CA ILE A 333 -7.43 -8.75 3.63
C ILE A 333 -6.90 -7.43 3.09
N SER A 334 -5.72 -7.01 3.52
CA SER A 334 -5.02 -5.86 2.95
C SER A 334 -3.72 -6.33 2.29
N PHE A 335 -3.45 -5.90 1.06
CA PHE A 335 -2.17 -6.17 0.42
C PHE A 335 -1.72 -5.00 -0.43
N TYR A 336 -0.52 -4.49 -0.16
CA TYR A 336 0.07 -3.42 -0.95
C TYR A 336 1.58 -3.57 -1.08
N CYS A 337 2.12 -2.96 -2.13
CA CYS A 337 3.53 -2.87 -2.45
C CYS A 337 3.94 -1.40 -2.57
N ARG A 338 5.14 -1.07 -2.09
CA ARG A 338 5.76 0.24 -2.27
C ARG A 338 7.08 0.05 -2.99
N LEU A 339 7.19 0.66 -4.16
CA LEU A 339 8.34 0.57 -5.02
C LEU A 339 9.18 1.84 -4.85
N PRO A 340 10.48 1.71 -4.57
CA PRO A 340 11.35 2.86 -4.40
C PRO A 340 11.48 3.60 -5.73
N VAL A 341 11.30 4.92 -5.68
CA VAL A 341 11.58 5.81 -6.79
C VAL A 341 13.09 6.00 -6.89
N LEU A 342 13.59 5.99 -8.12
CA LEU A 342 14.99 6.23 -8.45
C LEU A 342 15.19 7.73 -8.62
N ASP A 343 16.18 8.28 -7.93
CA ASP A 343 16.53 9.69 -8.11
C ASP A 343 17.03 9.89 -9.55
N PRO A 344 16.52 10.88 -10.30
CA PRO A 344 16.93 11.14 -11.69
C PRO A 344 18.39 11.62 -11.82
N GLY A 345 19.15 11.71 -10.72
CA GLY A 345 20.52 12.25 -10.66
C GLY A 345 21.59 11.29 -10.16
N SER A 346 21.41 9.96 -10.25
CA SER A 346 22.48 9.00 -9.96
C SER A 346 22.81 8.14 -11.18
N SER A 347 23.34 8.78 -12.21
CA SER A 347 24.06 8.15 -13.32
C SER A 347 25.41 8.82 -13.48
#